data_AF-A0A423PSR1-F1
#
_entry.id   AF-A0A423PSR1-F1
#
_cell.length_a   1.000
_cell.length_b   1.000
_cell.length_c   1.000
_cell.angle_alpha   90.00
_cell.angle_beta   90.00
_cell.angle_gamma   90.00
#
_symmetry.space_group_name_H-M   'P 1'
#
loop_
_entity.id
_entity.type
_entity.pdbx_description
1 polymer ?
#
loop_
_entity_poly.entity_id
_entity_poly.type
_entity_poly.pdbx_seq_one_letter_code
_entity_poly.pdbx_strand_id
1 'polypeptide(L)'
;MARKDDTPAPPAAEDDAPRLAEFESSVAELEALVEALESGEVSLETALAQFERGVVLARQCQSLLKNAELRVDQLLTEGEDERVADFDAPDAASD
;
A
#
# COMPACT_ATOMS: atom_id res chain seq x y z
N MET A 1 -10.85 -34.78 12.44
CA MET A 1 -10.23 -34.17 11.24
C MET A 1 -10.53 -32.69 11.27
N ALA A 2 -9.61 -31.89 11.78
CA ALA A 2 -9.61 -30.43 11.68
C ALA A 2 -8.19 -29.97 12.00
N ARG A 3 -7.31 -29.98 11.00
CA ARG A 3 -6.12 -29.13 11.05
C ARG A 3 -6.55 -27.86 10.35
N LYS A 4 -6.96 -26.88 11.16
CA LYS A 4 -7.09 -25.51 10.72
C LYS A 4 -5.65 -25.11 10.40
N ASP A 5 -5.33 -25.00 9.11
CA ASP A 5 -4.08 -24.43 8.63
C ASP A 5 -4.06 -22.95 9.05
N ASP A 6 -3.68 -22.72 10.30
CA ASP A 6 -3.20 -21.42 10.81
C ASP A 6 -1.74 -21.33 10.37
N THR A 7 -1.52 -21.15 9.07
CA THR A 7 -0.25 -20.61 8.58
C THR A 7 -0.23 -19.16 9.04
N PRO A 8 0.69 -18.75 9.94
CA PRO A 8 0.75 -17.36 10.34
C PRO A 8 1.09 -16.54 9.09
N ALA A 9 0.26 -15.54 8.80
CA ALA A 9 0.62 -14.54 7.81
C ALA A 9 2.00 -13.95 8.17
N PRO A 10 2.85 -13.61 7.19
CA PRO A 10 4.14 -13.00 7.48
C PRO A 10 3.93 -11.75 8.35
N PRO A 11 4.81 -11.47 9.33
CA PRO A 11 4.64 -10.45 10.36
C PRO A 11 4.65 -8.99 9.87
N ALA A 12 4.48 -8.75 8.56
CA ALA A 12 4.55 -7.43 7.92
C ALA A 12 3.18 -6.83 7.53
N ALA A 13 2.07 -7.59 7.63
CA ALA A 13 0.77 -7.16 7.11
C ALA A 13 -0.09 -6.29 8.06
N GLU A 14 0.24 -6.21 9.35
CA GLU A 14 -0.61 -5.53 10.33
C GLU A 14 -0.52 -3.99 10.27
N ASP A 15 0.60 -3.43 9.78
CA ASP A 15 0.83 -1.97 9.68
C ASP A 15 0.23 -1.34 8.40
N ASP A 16 -0.17 -2.13 7.41
CA ASP A 16 -0.67 -1.63 6.12
C ASP A 16 -2.19 -1.47 6.05
N ALA A 17 -2.94 -2.15 6.93
CA ALA A 17 -4.39 -2.09 6.95
C ALA A 17 -4.95 -0.65 7.11
N PRO A 18 -4.40 0.22 7.99
CA PRO A 18 -4.84 1.62 8.09
C PRO A 18 -4.55 2.42 6.81
N ARG A 19 -3.40 2.19 6.16
CA ARG A 19 -3.01 2.88 4.92
C ARG A 19 -3.91 2.50 3.75
N LEU A 20 -4.29 1.22 3.67
CA LEU A 20 -5.24 0.74 2.66
C LEU A 20 -6.61 1.39 2.84
N ALA A 21 -7.13 1.43 4.07
CA ALA A 21 -8.41 2.09 4.35
C ALA A 21 -8.38 3.59 4.00
N GLU A 22 -7.27 4.29 4.27
CA GLU A 22 -7.08 5.69 3.89
C GLU A 22 -7.06 5.87 2.36
N PHE A 23 -6.41 4.96 1.63
CA PHE A 23 -6.40 4.97 0.17
C PHE A 23 -7.80 4.76 -0.41
N GLU A 24 -8.52 3.73 0.04
CA GLU A 24 -9.89 3.44 -0.42
C GLU A 24 -10.84 4.61 -0.14
N SER A 25 -10.73 5.23 1.04
CA SER A 25 -11.51 6.42 1.37
C SER A 25 -11.18 7.61 0.46
N SER A 26 -9.89 7.82 0.14
CA SER A 26 -9.46 8.94 -0.71
C SER A 26 -9.93 8.76 -2.16
N VAL A 27 -9.92 7.52 -2.65
CA VAL A 27 -10.44 7.18 -3.98
C VAL A 27 -11.96 7.37 -4.04
N ALA A 28 -12.70 6.87 -3.05
CA ALA A 28 -14.16 7.02 -3.01
C ALA A 28 -14.59 8.50 -2.96
N GLU A 29 -13.88 9.34 -2.20
CA GLU A 29 -14.14 10.78 -2.18
C GLU A 29 -13.84 11.43 -3.53
N LEU A 30 -12.74 11.04 -4.19
CA LEU A 30 -12.38 11.57 -5.50
C LEU A 30 -13.42 11.20 -6.57
N GLU A 31 -13.91 9.96 -6.57
CA GLU A 31 -14.97 9.49 -7.47
C GLU A 31 -16.26 10.32 -7.29
N ALA A 32 -16.68 10.55 -6.04
CA ALA A 32 -17.85 11.36 -5.74
C ALA A 32 -17.71 12.82 -6.21
N LEU A 33 -16.52 13.40 -6.09
CA LEU A 33 -16.24 14.75 -6.61
C LEU A 33 -16.30 14.80 -8.13
N VAL A 34 -15.74 13.80 -8.81
CA VAL A 34 -15.80 13.71 -10.28
C VAL A 34 -17.25 13.58 -10.74
N GLU A 35 -18.03 12.70 -10.13
CA GLU A 35 -19.47 12.54 -10.45
C GLU A 35 -20.25 13.85 -10.26
N ALA A 36 -19.99 14.56 -9.16
CA ALA A 36 -20.62 15.86 -8.90
C ALA A 36 -20.23 16.92 -9.94
N LEU A 37 -18.96 16.97 -10.37
CA LEU A 37 -18.50 17.90 -11.41
C LEU A 37 -19.09 17.56 -12.79
N GLU A 38 -19.19 16.27 -13.12
CA GLU A 38 -19.75 15.79 -14.39
C GLU A 38 -21.26 16.02 -14.50
N SER A 39 -21.98 16.10 -13.38
CA SER A 39 -23.41 16.44 -13.36
C SER A 39 -23.72 17.82 -13.97
N GLY A 40 -22.76 18.76 -13.88
CA GLY A 40 -22.94 20.14 -14.33
C GLY A 40 -23.93 20.98 -13.50
N GLU A 41 -24.46 20.44 -12.39
CA GLU A 41 -25.43 21.12 -11.52
C GLU A 41 -24.77 21.99 -10.44
N VAL A 42 -23.44 21.94 -10.32
CA VAL A 42 -22.66 22.68 -9.33
C VAL A 42 -22.37 24.11 -9.78
N SER A 43 -22.39 25.05 -8.83
CA SER A 43 -21.96 26.42 -9.09
C SER A 43 -20.47 26.49 -9.43
N LEU A 44 -20.04 27.55 -10.13
CA LEU A 44 -18.62 27.75 -10.47
C LEU A 44 -17.71 27.75 -9.23
N GLU A 45 -18.13 28.42 -8.15
CA GLU A 45 -17.38 28.47 -6.89
C GLU A 45 -17.25 27.07 -6.28
N THR A 46 -18.35 26.32 -6.25
CA THR A 46 -18.37 24.93 -5.79
C THR A 46 -17.49 24.04 -6.66
N ALA A 47 -17.54 24.20 -7.98
CA ALA A 47 -16.74 23.42 -8.92
C ALA A 47 -15.23 23.65 -8.71
N LEU A 48 -14.81 24.90 -8.48
CA LEU A 48 -13.43 25.23 -8.16
C LEU A 48 -12.98 24.60 -6.84
N ALA A 49 -13.80 24.69 -5.79
CA ALA A 49 -13.50 24.07 -4.51
C ALA A 49 -13.41 22.53 -4.61
N GLN A 50 -14.31 21.89 -5.35
CA GLN A 50 -14.28 20.44 -5.58
C GLN A 50 -13.05 20.02 -6.40
N PHE A 51 -12.67 20.82 -7.41
CA PHE A 51 -11.46 20.57 -8.19
C PHE A 51 -10.20 20.66 -7.32
N GLU A 52 -10.06 21.70 -6.49
CA GLU A 52 -8.94 21.84 -5.56
C GLU A 52 -8.86 20.66 -4.60
N ARG A 53 -10.00 20.23 -4.04
CA ARG A 53 -10.09 19.04 -3.19
C ARG A 53 -9.66 17.78 -3.94
N GLY A 54 -10.13 17.60 -5.17
CA GLY A 54 -9.76 16.47 -6.03
C GLY A 54 -8.25 16.41 -6.30
N VAL A 55 -7.60 17.56 -6.52
CA VAL A 55 -6.13 17.64 -6.68
C VAL A 55 -5.41 17.21 -5.41
N VAL A 56 -5.91 17.59 -4.23
CA VAL A 56 -5.32 17.17 -2.94
C VAL A 56 -5.46 15.65 -2.77
N LEU A 57 -6.65 15.10 -2.99
CA LEU A 57 -6.91 13.65 -2.89
C LEU A 57 -6.03 12.84 -3.86
N ALA A 58 -5.92 13.29 -5.12
CA ALA A 58 -5.07 12.63 -6.10
C ALA A 58 -3.59 12.58 -5.65
N ARG A 59 -3.08 13.65 -5.04
CA ARG A 59 -1.71 13.68 -4.48
C ARG A 59 -1.56 12.78 -3.26
N GLN A 60 -2.59 12.68 -2.43
CA GLN A 60 -2.62 11.77 -1.27
C GLN A 60 -2.57 10.31 -1.74
N CYS A 61 -3.40 9.92 -2.71
CA CYS A 61 -3.38 8.59 -3.31
C CYS A 61 -2.01 8.25 -3.90
N GLN A 62 -1.39 9.16 -4.65
CA GLN A 62 -0.04 8.97 -5.19
C GLN A 62 1.00 8.76 -4.09
N SER A 63 0.90 9.51 -2.99
CA SER A 63 1.80 9.39 -1.84
C SER A 63 1.63 8.04 -1.14
N LEU A 64 0.40 7.57 -0.95
CA LEU A 64 0.11 6.26 -0.36
C LEU A 64 0.67 5.13 -1.22
N LEU A 65 0.43 5.17 -2.54
CA LEU A 65 0.97 4.18 -3.48
C LEU A 65 2.50 4.15 -3.49
N LYS A 66 3.15 5.32 -3.46
CA LYS A 66 4.62 5.40 -3.38
C LYS A 66 5.16 4.78 -2.10
N ASN A 67 4.49 4.97 -0.96
CA ASN A 67 4.89 4.33 0.29
C ASN A 67 4.73 2.80 0.23
N ALA A 68 3.65 2.32 -0.39
CA ALA A 68 3.44 0.89 -0.60
C ALA A 68 4.53 0.29 -1.51
N GLU A 69 4.88 0.96 -2.60
CA GLU A 69 5.97 0.56 -3.50
C GLU A 69 7.31 0.45 -2.76
N LEU A 70 7.67 1.47 -1.98
CA LEU A 70 8.88 1.46 -1.15
C LEU A 70 8.89 0.30 -0.14
N ARG A 71 7.74 -0.05 0.43
CA ARG A 71 7.62 -1.18 1.35
C ARG A 71 7.83 -2.51 0.63
N VAL A 72 7.29 -2.66 -0.57
CA VAL A 72 7.51 -3.85 -1.41
C VAL A 72 9.00 -3.99 -1.74
N ASP A 73 9.65 -2.92 -2.17
CA ASP A 73 11.10 -2.94 -2.50
C ASP A 73 11.96 -3.35 -1.29
N GLN A 74 11.64 -2.83 -0.10
CA GLN A 74 12.32 -3.22 1.14
C GLN A 74 12.17 -4.71 1.44
N LEU A 75 10.94 -5.23 1.36
CA LEU A 75 10.66 -6.64 1.63
C LEU A 75 11.36 -7.57 0.63
N LEU A 76 11.46 -7.18 -0.64
CA LEU A 76 12.19 -7.93 -1.65
C LEU A 76 13.70 -7.95 -1.38
N THR A 77 14.27 -6.84 -0.90
CA THR A 77 15.69 -6.72 -0.58
C THR A 77 16.05 -7.48 0.72
N GLU A 78 15.22 -7.38 1.76
CA GLU A 78 15.41 -8.10 3.03
C GLU A 78 15.35 -9.64 2.82
N GLY A 79 14.45 -10.12 1.95
CA GLY A 79 14.37 -11.54 1.59
C GLY A 79 15.51 -12.06 0.70
N GLU A 80 16.38 -11.19 0.19
CA GLU A 80 17.62 -11.57 -0.48
C GLU A 80 18.77 -11.76 0.51
N ASP A 81 18.90 -10.92 1.54
CA ASP A 81 19.94 -11.05 2.57
C ASP A 81 19.77 -12.30 3.45
N GLU A 82 18.52 -12.70 3.74
CA GLU A 82 18.25 -13.93 4.51
C GLU A 82 18.64 -15.23 3.74
N ARG A 83 18.71 -15.19 2.40
CA ARG A 83 19.13 -16.35 1.60
C ARG A 83 20.64 -16.56 1.51
N VAL A 84 21.45 -15.59 1.96
CA VAL A 84 22.92 -15.64 1.86
C VAL A 84 23.61 -16.06 3.17
N ALA A 85 22.88 -16.16 4.28
CA ALA A 85 23.46 -16.54 5.58
C ALA A 85 23.60 -18.06 5.83
N ASP A 86 23.15 -18.90 4.90
CA ASP A 86 22.96 -20.34 5.15
C ASP A 86 23.85 -21.23 4.27
N PHE A 87 25.12 -20.85 4.06
CA PHE A 87 26.13 -21.81 3.60
C PHE A 87 27.58 -21.33 3.86
N ASP A 88 27.99 -21.35 5.13
CA ASP A 88 29.42 -21.52 5.44
C ASP A 88 29.53 -22.58 6.54
N ALA A 89 29.28 -23.83 6.15
CA ALA A 89 29.65 -24.96 6.98
C ALA A 89 31.17 -24.99 7.08
N PRO A 90 31.78 -24.92 8.27
CA PRO A 90 33.21 -25.17 8.39
C PRO A 90 33.42 -26.63 8.01
N ASP A 91 34.03 -26.86 6.85
CA ASP A 91 34.55 -28.17 6.47
C ASP A 91 35.76 -28.46 7.37
N ALA A 92 35.44 -28.82 8.62
CA ALA A 92 36.34 -29.36 9.59
C ALA A 92 36.28 -30.89 9.50
N ALA A 93 37.43 -31.46 9.12
CA ALA A 93 37.79 -32.88 9.06
C ALA A 93 37.26 -33.62 7.81
N SER A 94 38.13 -34.17 6.97
CA SER A 94 38.93 -35.35 7.35
C SER A 94 40.06 -35.66 6.36
N ASP A 95 41.21 -36.03 6.93
CA ASP A 95 42.41 -36.71 6.36
C ASP A 95 43.50 -35.88 5.67
#